data_AF-A0A330MUN9-F1
#
_entry.id   AF-A0A330MUN9-F1
#
_cell.length_a   1.000
_cell.length_b   1.000
_cell.length_c   1.000
_cell.angle_alpha   90.00
_cell.angle_beta   90.00
_cell.angle_gamma   90.00
#
_symmetry.space_group_name_H-M   'P 1'
#
loop_
_entity.id
_entity.type
_entity.pdbx_description
1 polymer ?
#
loop_
_entity_poly.entity_id
_entity_poly.type
_entity_poly.pdbx_seq_one_letter_code
_entity_poly.pdbx_strand_id
1 'polypeptide(L)'
;METIMEKPKLINAIAVFNYINDKAKFYNDKWNRARKMETIDKHFETYKMYRDFSYRASELIFSLRRNEKFGDGRQWFEMDGKRFKEFRAEIKKERRLKFEQNYRVHLHFMSESLRADYGTFNCDNCKREFYHSPSTVFKGSEKKHSNCCGHCVNNMMNWNKQDEVYY
;
A
#
# COMPACT_ATOMS: atom_id res chain seq x y z
N MET A 1 -18.46 -21.47 35.28
CA MET A 1 -18.64 -20.68 34.03
C MET A 1 -18.41 -19.23 34.39
N GLU A 2 -17.21 -18.72 34.16
CA GLU A 2 -16.93 -17.29 34.33
C GLU A 2 -17.77 -16.54 33.30
N THR A 3 -18.74 -15.77 33.77
CA THR A 3 -19.45 -14.78 32.96
C THR A 3 -18.40 -13.81 32.43
N ILE A 4 -18.10 -13.90 31.13
CA ILE A 4 -17.26 -12.93 30.42
C ILE A 4 -17.99 -11.59 30.54
N MET A 5 -17.64 -10.79 31.55
CA MET A 5 -18.10 -9.41 31.64
C MET A 5 -17.58 -8.71 30.38
N GLU A 6 -18.46 -8.45 29.42
CA GLU A 6 -18.10 -7.67 28.23
C GLU A 6 -17.50 -6.35 28.71
N LYS A 7 -16.27 -6.06 28.26
CA LYS A 7 -15.55 -4.85 28.67
C LYS A 7 -16.46 -3.64 28.38
N PRO A 8 -16.67 -2.70 29.32
CA PRO A 8 -17.57 -1.54 29.14
C PRO A 8 -17.33 -0.76 27.82
N LYS A 9 -16.08 -0.77 27.34
CA LYS A 9 -15.69 -0.18 26.05
C LYS A 9 -16.34 -0.86 24.83
N LEU A 10 -16.50 -2.18 24.85
CA LEU A 10 -17.15 -2.94 23.78
C LEU A 10 -18.65 -2.64 23.74
N ILE A 11 -19.30 -2.61 24.90
CA ILE A 11 -20.73 -2.25 25.02
C ILE A 11 -20.98 -0.85 24.44
N ASN A 12 -20.15 0.12 24.82
CA ASN A 12 -20.25 1.49 24.28
C ASN A 12 -20.01 1.55 22.78
N ALA A 13 -19.03 0.81 22.25
CA ALA A 13 -18.76 0.76 20.81
C ALA A 13 -19.93 0.16 20.02
N ILE A 14 -20.57 -0.89 20.55
CA ILE A 14 -21.78 -1.50 19.96
C ILE A 14 -22.95 -0.49 19.96
N ALA A 15 -23.17 0.22 21.07
CA ALA A 15 -24.21 1.24 21.16
C ALA A 15 -24.01 2.37 20.12
N VAL A 16 -22.77 2.86 19.97
CA VAL A 16 -22.42 3.89 18.98
C VAL A 16 -22.64 3.38 17.56
N PHE A 17 -22.21 2.15 17.25
CA PHE A 17 -22.43 1.53 15.95
C PHE A 17 -23.92 1.43 15.61
N ASN A 18 -24.74 0.95 16.54
CA ASN A 18 -26.19 0.81 16.33
C ASN A 18 -26.84 2.16 16.04
N TYR A 19 -26.53 3.19 16.84
CA TYR A 19 -27.04 4.55 16.61
C TYR A 19 -26.67 5.10 15.22
N ILE A 20 -25.40 4.94 14.81
CA ILE A 20 -24.92 5.41 13.50
C ILE A 20 -25.59 4.64 12.36
N ASN A 21 -25.73 3.32 12.51
CA ASN A 21 -26.36 2.47 11.51
C ASN A 21 -27.84 2.78 11.33
N ASP A 22 -28.56 3.08 12.42
CA ASP A 22 -29.96 3.51 12.35
C ASP A 22 -30.10 4.87 11.65
N LYS A 23 -29.17 5.80 11.87
CA LYS A 23 -29.11 7.05 11.10
C LYS A 23 -28.83 6.81 9.62
N ALA A 24 -27.92 5.89 9.28
CA ALA A 24 -27.66 5.52 7.89
C ALA A 24 -28.93 4.98 7.21
N LYS A 25 -29.64 4.04 7.83
CA LYS A 25 -30.92 3.52 7.33
C LYS A 25 -31.95 4.64 7.13
N PHE A 26 -32.11 5.52 8.11
CA PHE A 26 -33.04 6.64 8.04
C PHE A 26 -32.76 7.58 6.85
N TYR A 27 -31.50 7.91 6.59
CA TYR A 27 -31.15 8.77 5.45
C TYR A 27 -31.22 8.05 4.11
N ASN A 28 -30.94 6.74 4.07
CA ASN A 28 -31.19 5.92 2.89
C ASN A 28 -32.68 5.92 2.51
N ASP A 29 -33.57 5.73 3.49
CA ASP A 29 -35.02 5.77 3.25
C ASP A 29 -35.48 7.14 2.76
N LYS A 30 -34.91 8.22 3.30
CA LYS A 30 -35.18 9.59 2.82
C LYS A 30 -34.68 9.83 1.40
N TRP A 31 -33.50 9.32 1.06
CA TRP A 31 -32.95 9.40 -0.29
C TRP A 31 -33.86 8.69 -1.29
N ASN A 32 -34.29 7.45 -0.99
CA ASN A 32 -35.20 6.68 -1.87
C ASN A 32 -36.57 7.35 -2.07
N ARG A 33 -37.04 8.12 -1.08
CA ARG A 33 -38.31 8.86 -1.14
C ARG A 33 -38.19 10.26 -1.75
N ALA A 34 -36.98 10.79 -1.86
CA ALA A 34 -36.77 12.14 -2.38
C ALA A 34 -37.17 12.23 -3.87
N ARG A 35 -37.69 13.39 -4.26
CA ARG A 35 -38.20 13.66 -5.62
C ARG A 35 -37.62 14.94 -6.24
N LYS A 36 -36.96 15.78 -5.44
CA LYS A 36 -36.26 16.98 -5.90
C LYS A 36 -34.76 16.74 -5.86
N MET A 37 -34.03 17.16 -6.89
CA MET A 37 -32.58 16.93 -7.02
C MET A 37 -31.80 17.38 -5.78
N GLU A 38 -32.05 18.60 -5.30
CA GLU A 38 -31.40 19.18 -4.11
C GLU A 38 -31.59 18.32 -2.84
N THR A 39 -32.76 17.71 -2.68
CA THR A 39 -33.05 16.83 -1.54
C THR A 39 -32.47 15.43 -1.71
N ILE A 40 -32.35 14.95 -2.95
CA ILE A 40 -31.73 13.67 -3.30
C ILE A 40 -30.25 13.73 -2.92
N ASP A 41 -29.52 14.74 -3.41
CA ASP A 41 -28.08 14.89 -3.16
C ASP A 41 -27.78 15.05 -1.67
N LYS A 42 -28.56 15.89 -0.97
CA LYS A 42 -28.41 16.08 0.47
C LYS A 42 -28.59 14.77 1.25
N HIS A 43 -29.63 14.00 0.95
CA HIS A 43 -29.89 12.74 1.66
C HIS A 43 -28.88 11.65 1.30
N PHE A 44 -28.44 11.59 0.04
CA PHE A 44 -27.40 10.68 -0.42
C PHE A 44 -26.05 10.94 0.27
N GLU A 45 -25.58 12.19 0.28
CA GLU A 45 -24.32 12.57 0.95
C GLU A 45 -24.40 12.30 2.46
N THR A 46 -25.53 12.63 3.09
CA THR A 46 -25.72 12.36 4.52
C THR A 46 -25.74 10.86 4.81
N TYR A 47 -26.40 10.05 3.97
CA TYR A 47 -26.38 8.59 4.07
C TYR A 47 -24.95 8.06 3.94
N LYS A 48 -24.21 8.48 2.93
CA LYS A 48 -22.82 8.07 2.67
C LYS A 48 -21.92 8.38 3.86
N MET A 49 -22.02 9.58 4.44
CA MET A 49 -21.30 9.97 5.64
C MET A 49 -21.59 9.02 6.82
N TYR A 50 -22.87 8.76 7.14
CA TYR A 50 -23.23 7.84 8.22
C TYR A 50 -22.81 6.40 7.92
N ARG A 51 -22.81 6.00 6.64
CA ARG A 51 -22.35 4.67 6.22
C ARG A 51 -20.85 4.52 6.46
N ASP A 52 -20.04 5.49 6.10
CA ASP A 52 -18.60 5.51 6.39
C ASP A 52 -18.32 5.47 7.90
N PHE A 53 -19.07 6.23 8.69
CA PHE A 53 -18.97 6.16 10.14
C PHE A 53 -19.38 4.79 10.70
N SER A 54 -20.38 4.13 10.11
CA SER A 54 -20.81 2.79 10.52
C SER A 54 -19.71 1.74 10.27
N TYR A 55 -18.98 1.85 9.15
CA TYR A 55 -17.85 0.98 8.85
C TYR A 55 -16.74 1.16 9.89
N ARG A 56 -16.34 2.41 10.19
CA ARG A 56 -15.32 2.69 11.22
C ARG A 56 -15.73 2.21 12.61
N ALA A 57 -16.99 2.38 12.98
CA ALA A 57 -17.52 1.88 14.25
C ALA A 57 -17.54 0.34 14.30
N SER A 58 -17.80 -0.34 13.18
CA SER A 58 -17.73 -1.79 13.08
C SER A 58 -16.29 -2.30 13.23
N GLU A 59 -15.31 -1.65 12.59
CA GLU A 59 -13.88 -1.97 12.74
C GLU A 59 -13.41 -1.80 14.19
N LEU A 60 -13.94 -0.81 14.91
CA LEU A 60 -13.71 -0.63 16.34
C LEU A 60 -14.23 -1.79 17.17
N ILE A 61 -15.43 -2.28 16.90
CA ILE A 61 -15.99 -3.46 17.57
C ILE A 61 -15.12 -4.69 17.29
N PHE A 62 -14.75 -4.93 16.03
CA PHE A 62 -13.90 -6.06 15.65
C PHE A 62 -12.52 -6.00 16.32
N SER A 63 -11.89 -4.82 16.35
CA SER A 63 -10.60 -4.62 17.00
C SER A 63 -10.67 -4.83 18.51
N LEU A 64 -11.73 -4.33 19.16
CA LEU A 64 -11.96 -4.54 20.60
C LEU A 64 -12.20 -6.02 20.95
N ARG A 65 -12.93 -6.75 20.09
CA ARG A 65 -13.16 -8.20 20.24
C ARG A 65 -11.89 -9.02 20.06
N ARG A 66 -11.08 -8.69 19.06
CA ARG A 66 -9.79 -9.35 18.79
C ARG A 66 -8.69 -8.92 19.77
N ASN A 67 -8.99 -7.96 20.65
CA ASN A 67 -8.01 -7.33 21.55
C ASN A 67 -6.80 -6.77 20.77
N GLU A 68 -7.00 -6.45 19.48
CA GLU A 68 -6.01 -5.88 18.59
C GLU A 68 -5.75 -4.44 19.02
N LYS A 69 -4.47 -4.09 19.19
CA LYS A 69 -4.10 -2.71 19.50
C LYS A 69 -4.50 -1.81 18.33
N PHE A 70 -5.26 -0.78 18.63
CA PHE A 70 -5.79 0.16 17.64
C PHE A 70 -4.68 0.92 16.89
N GLY A 71 -4.55 0.66 15.58
CA GLY A 71 -3.78 1.43 14.60
C GLY A 71 -2.25 1.26 14.67
N ASP A 72 -1.61 1.21 13.49
CA ASP A 72 -0.15 1.37 13.33
C ASP A 72 0.38 2.69 13.92
N GLY A 73 -0.50 3.65 14.22
CA GLY A 73 -0.17 4.95 14.81
C GLY A 73 0.12 4.94 16.32
N ARG A 74 -0.20 3.88 17.07
CA ARG A 74 0.08 3.85 18.52
C ARG A 74 1.56 3.73 18.88
N GLN A 75 2.39 3.18 17.99
CA GLN A 75 3.83 3.08 18.25
C GLN A 75 4.46 4.46 18.52
N TRP A 76 3.99 5.52 17.86
CA TRP A 76 4.47 6.89 18.09
C TRP A 76 4.04 7.47 19.44
N PHE A 77 2.84 7.11 19.92
CA PHE A 77 2.31 7.56 21.22
C PHE A 77 2.80 6.71 22.41
N GLU A 78 3.20 5.45 22.18
CA GLU A 78 3.70 4.51 23.20
C GLU A 78 5.24 4.58 23.38
N MET A 79 5.97 5.23 22.47
CA MET A 79 7.43 5.35 22.53
C MET A 79 7.89 6.71 23.08
N ASP A 80 8.71 6.69 24.13
CA ASP A 80 9.47 7.87 24.56
C ASP A 80 10.34 8.41 23.40
N GLY A 81 10.60 9.73 23.39
CA GLY A 81 11.34 10.39 22.31
C GLY A 81 12.72 9.78 22.02
N LYS A 82 13.35 9.12 22.99
CA LYS A 82 14.60 8.36 22.80
C LYS A 82 14.37 7.07 21.99
N ARG A 83 13.35 6.28 22.34
CA ARG A 83 12.99 5.03 21.64
C ARG A 83 12.56 5.31 20.20
N PHE A 84 11.86 6.41 19.96
CA PHE A 84 11.48 6.80 18.61
C PHE A 84 12.70 7.12 17.72
N LYS A 85 13.73 7.77 18.25
CA LYS A 85 14.98 8.02 17.53
C LYS A 85 15.71 6.72 17.18
N GLU A 86 15.78 5.78 18.12
CA GLU A 86 16.39 4.46 17.93
C GLU A 86 15.63 3.66 16.85
N PHE A 87 14.31 3.59 16.94
CA PHE A 87 13.44 2.94 15.95
C PHE A 87 13.61 3.54 14.54
N ARG A 88 13.66 4.87 14.43
CA ARG A 88 13.92 5.55 13.15
C ARG A 88 15.30 5.21 12.59
N ALA A 89 16.30 5.07 13.45
CA ALA A 89 17.63 4.65 13.04
C ALA A 89 17.63 3.19 12.54
N GLU A 90 16.90 2.30 13.19
CA GLU A 90 16.72 0.91 12.76
C GLU A 90 16.03 0.81 11.41
N ILE A 91 14.90 1.50 11.21
CA ILE A 91 14.23 1.57 9.90
C ILE A 91 15.20 2.10 8.83
N LYS A 92 15.99 3.12 9.16
CA LYS A 92 16.96 3.68 8.21
C LYS A 92 18.07 2.66 7.88
N LYS A 93 18.52 1.87 8.85
CA LYS A 93 19.47 0.76 8.65
C LYS A 93 18.86 -0.33 7.77
N GLU A 94 17.64 -0.77 8.04
CA GLU A 94 16.95 -1.78 7.23
C GLU A 94 16.76 -1.31 5.78
N ARG A 95 16.31 -0.06 5.58
CA ARG A 95 16.16 0.52 4.24
C ARG A 95 17.49 0.59 3.51
N ARG A 96 18.57 0.93 4.21
CA ARG A 96 19.92 0.94 3.65
C ARG A 96 20.38 -0.46 3.25
N LEU A 97 20.17 -1.46 4.10
CA LEU A 97 20.50 -2.85 3.78
C LEU A 97 19.73 -3.36 2.57
N LYS A 98 18.41 -3.09 2.50
CA LYS A 98 17.59 -3.40 1.33
C LYS A 98 18.11 -2.71 0.07
N PHE A 99 18.49 -1.44 0.17
CA PHE A 99 19.07 -0.70 -0.95
C PHE A 99 20.38 -1.33 -1.44
N GLU A 100 21.31 -1.64 -0.53
CA GLU A 100 22.62 -2.20 -0.86
C GLU A 100 22.53 -3.64 -1.43
N GLN A 101 21.53 -4.42 -0.99
CA GLN A 101 21.33 -5.80 -1.43
C GLN A 101 20.59 -5.90 -2.77
N ASN A 102 19.65 -4.99 -3.05
CA ASN A 102 18.79 -5.09 -4.22
C ASN A 102 19.47 -4.58 -5.49
N TYR A 103 19.21 -5.27 -6.60
CA TYR A 103 19.45 -4.75 -7.95
C TYR A 103 18.48 -3.60 -8.28
N ARG A 104 18.98 -2.63 -9.06
CA ARG A 104 18.21 -1.52 -9.59
C ARG A 104 18.50 -1.37 -11.06
N VAL A 105 17.45 -1.16 -11.84
CA VAL A 105 17.53 -1.12 -13.30
C VAL A 105 17.12 0.26 -13.77
N HIS A 106 17.92 0.85 -14.64
CA HIS A 106 17.59 2.10 -15.34
C HIS A 106 17.53 1.82 -16.83
N LEU A 107 16.32 1.94 -17.38
CA LEU A 107 16.08 1.86 -18.82
C LEU A 107 16.61 3.12 -19.49
N HIS A 108 17.32 2.96 -20.62
CA HIS A 108 17.74 4.10 -21.43
C HIS A 108 16.54 4.70 -22.17
N PHE A 109 15.61 3.87 -22.61
CA PHE A 109 14.38 4.24 -23.29
C PHE A 109 13.19 3.45 -22.73
N MET A 110 12.03 4.08 -22.64
CA MET A 110 10.78 3.41 -22.25
C MET A 110 10.12 2.75 -23.47
N SER A 111 10.82 1.83 -24.13
CA SER A 111 10.33 1.11 -25.31
C SER A 111 10.76 -0.35 -25.31
N GLU A 112 9.81 -1.22 -25.67
CA GLU A 112 9.94 -2.68 -25.69
C GLU A 112 10.59 -3.19 -26.98
N SER A 113 10.59 -2.41 -28.06
CA SER A 113 11.20 -2.80 -29.34
C SER A 113 11.76 -1.59 -30.06
N LEU A 114 13.05 -1.66 -30.40
CA LEU A 114 13.81 -0.61 -31.08
C LEU A 114 14.31 -1.06 -32.46
N ARG A 115 13.73 -2.13 -33.02
CA ARG A 115 14.17 -2.76 -34.29
C ARG A 115 14.36 -1.78 -35.45
N ALA A 116 13.53 -0.73 -35.54
CA ALA A 116 13.58 0.23 -36.64
C ALA A 116 14.42 1.49 -36.34
N ASP A 117 14.41 1.96 -35.09
CA ASP A 117 14.84 3.33 -34.80
C ASP A 117 16.24 3.44 -34.14
N TYR A 118 16.74 2.39 -33.48
CA TYR A 118 17.99 2.48 -32.69
C TYR A 118 19.01 1.34 -32.89
N GLY A 119 18.72 0.38 -33.77
CA GLY A 119 19.66 -0.69 -34.14
C GLY A 119 19.78 -1.84 -33.13
N THR A 120 20.90 -2.57 -33.20
CA THR A 120 21.22 -3.73 -32.34
C THR A 120 22.13 -3.34 -31.18
N PHE A 121 21.87 -3.89 -30.00
CA PHE A 121 22.72 -3.72 -28.82
C PHE A 121 23.36 -5.04 -28.42
N ASN A 122 24.58 -4.99 -27.90
CA ASN A 122 25.29 -6.14 -27.34
C ASN A 122 25.22 -6.14 -25.81
N CYS A 123 24.73 -7.22 -25.21
CA CYS A 123 24.58 -7.33 -23.77
C CYS A 123 25.94 -7.49 -23.07
N ASP A 124 26.24 -6.63 -22.10
CA ASP A 124 27.47 -6.68 -21.29
C ASP A 124 27.60 -7.98 -20.51
N ASN A 125 26.48 -8.57 -20.06
CA ASN A 125 26.45 -9.76 -19.23
C ASN A 125 26.52 -11.06 -20.05
N CYS A 126 25.60 -11.27 -21.00
CA CYS A 126 25.52 -12.52 -21.76
C CYS A 126 26.17 -12.45 -23.16
N LYS A 127 26.67 -11.29 -23.58
CA LYS A 127 27.29 -11.04 -24.88
C LYS A 127 26.40 -11.34 -26.11
N ARG A 128 25.09 -11.47 -25.90
CA ARG A 128 24.11 -11.66 -26.98
C ARG A 128 23.63 -10.32 -27.52
N GLU A 129 23.31 -10.31 -28.81
CA GLU A 129 22.62 -9.19 -29.46
C GLU A 129 21.15 -9.16 -29.08
N PHE A 130 20.60 -7.96 -28.89
CA PHE A 130 19.20 -7.72 -28.57
C PHE A 130 18.67 -6.42 -29.18
N TYR A 131 17.34 -6.28 -29.19
CA TYR A 131 16.62 -5.27 -30.00
C TYR A 131 15.64 -4.41 -29.20
N HIS A 132 15.65 -4.50 -27.88
CA HIS A 132 14.81 -3.67 -26.99
C HIS A 132 15.69 -2.60 -26.31
N SER A 133 15.11 -1.71 -25.51
CA SER A 133 15.91 -0.71 -24.78
C SER A 133 17.03 -1.38 -23.98
N PRO A 134 18.28 -0.92 -24.05
CA PRO A 134 19.30 -1.35 -23.11
C PRO A 134 19.00 -0.84 -21.69
N SER A 135 19.51 -1.54 -20.68
CA SER A 135 19.43 -1.09 -19.28
C SER A 135 20.79 -1.02 -18.60
N THR A 136 20.92 -0.02 -17.73
CA THR A 136 22.02 0.05 -16.74
C THR A 136 21.58 -0.64 -15.46
N VAL A 137 22.39 -1.60 -14.98
CA VAL A 137 22.11 -2.36 -13.75
C VAL A 137 23.05 -1.93 -12.64
N PHE A 138 22.48 -1.60 -11.49
CA PHE A 138 23.18 -1.25 -10.26
C PHE A 138 22.86 -2.28 -9.17
N LYS A 139 23.79 -2.52 -8.26
CA LYS A 139 23.56 -3.20 -6.97
C LYS A 139 23.86 -2.19 -5.86
N GLY A 140 22.82 -1.71 -5.18
CA GLY A 140 22.94 -0.51 -4.36
C GLY A 140 23.40 0.71 -5.16
N SER A 141 24.57 1.24 -4.82
CA SER A 141 25.23 2.35 -5.52
C SER A 141 26.24 1.92 -6.58
N GLU A 142 26.62 0.63 -6.61
CA GLU A 142 27.64 0.13 -7.51
C GLU A 142 27.04 -0.21 -8.88
N LYS A 143 27.58 0.36 -9.96
CA LYS A 143 27.20 0.00 -11.33
C LYS A 143 27.82 -1.36 -11.69
N LYS A 144 26.97 -2.35 -12.00
CA LYS A 144 27.42 -3.70 -12.41
C LYS A 144 27.49 -3.85 -13.92
N HIS A 145 26.50 -3.32 -14.64
CA HIS A 145 26.43 -3.41 -16.10
C HIS A 145 25.92 -2.10 -16.71
N SER A 146 26.45 -1.70 -17.86
CA SER A 146 26.05 -0.50 -18.60
C SER A 146 24.96 -0.76 -19.61
N ASN A 147 24.99 -1.94 -20.22
CA ASN A 147 24.18 -2.30 -21.36
C ASN A 147 23.73 -3.76 -21.21
N CYS A 148 22.64 -4.00 -20.48
CA CYS A 148 22.08 -5.35 -20.31
C CYS A 148 20.80 -5.56 -21.13
N CYS A 149 20.64 -6.79 -21.61
CA CYS A 149 19.38 -7.26 -22.19
C CYS A 149 18.34 -7.59 -21.10
N GLY A 150 17.07 -7.65 -21.50
CA GLY A 150 15.93 -7.81 -20.61
C GLY A 150 15.91 -9.17 -19.94
N HIS A 151 16.36 -10.22 -20.64
CA HIS A 151 16.52 -11.54 -20.05
C HIS A 151 17.52 -11.54 -18.87
N CYS A 152 18.67 -10.87 -19.01
CA CYS A 152 19.64 -10.78 -17.92
C CYS A 152 19.11 -9.93 -16.77
N VAL A 153 18.43 -8.83 -17.10
CA VAL A 153 17.81 -7.93 -16.13
C VAL A 153 16.75 -8.65 -15.31
N ASN A 154 15.79 -9.33 -15.95
CA ASN A 154 14.73 -10.06 -15.27
C ASN A 154 15.30 -11.18 -14.40
N ASN A 155 16.31 -11.92 -14.89
CA ASN A 155 16.99 -12.93 -14.09
C ASN A 155 17.66 -12.35 -12.82
N MET A 156 18.20 -11.12 -12.87
CA MET A 156 18.77 -10.46 -11.69
C MET A 156 17.67 -9.92 -10.76
N MET A 157 16.57 -9.41 -11.32
CA MET A 157 15.44 -8.83 -10.58
C MET A 157 14.56 -9.88 -9.89
N ASN A 158 14.51 -11.11 -10.40
CA ASN A 158 13.83 -12.24 -9.76
C ASN A 158 14.32 -12.48 -8.32
N TRP A 159 15.57 -12.11 -8.01
CA TRP A 159 16.13 -12.23 -6.66
C TRP A 159 15.64 -11.11 -5.70
N ASN A 160 15.08 -10.02 -6.23
CA ASN A 160 14.63 -8.85 -5.46
C ASN A 160 13.14 -8.85 -5.11
N LYS A 161 12.33 -9.80 -5.60
CA LYS A 161 10.85 -9.72 -5.61
C LYS A 161 10.33 -8.42 -6.24
N GLN A 162 10.96 -7.96 -7.31
CA GLN A 162 10.50 -6.81 -8.10
C GLN A 162 9.88 -7.31 -9.40
N ASP A 163 8.91 -6.54 -9.92
CA ASP A 163 8.27 -6.87 -11.19
C ASP A 163 9.28 -6.90 -12.33
N GLU A 164 9.00 -7.75 -13.32
CA GLU A 164 9.83 -7.87 -14.53
C GLU A 164 9.82 -6.55 -15.32
N VAL A 165 10.96 -6.22 -15.89
CA VAL A 165 11.16 -4.94 -16.61
C VAL A 165 10.76 -5.07 -18.08
N TYR A 166 10.90 -6.28 -18.62
CA TYR A 166 10.56 -6.61 -19.99
C TYR A 166 9.66 -7.84 -19.99
N TYR A 167 8.59 -7.81 -20.78
CA TYR A 167 7.68 -8.93 -20.99
C TYR A 167 7.98 -9.64 -22.32
#